data_AF-A0A2K5X808-F1
#
_entry.id   AF-A0A2K5X808-F1
#
_cell.length_a   1.000
_cell.length_b   1.000
_cell.length_c   1.000
_cell.angle_alpha   90.00
_cell.angle_beta   90.00
_cell.angle_gamma   90.00
#
_symmetry.space_group_name_H-M   'P 1'
#
loop_
_entity.id
_entity.type
_entity.pdbx_description
1 polymer ?
#
loop_
_entity_poly.entity_id
_entity_poly.type
_entity_poly.pdbx_seq_one_letter_code
_entity_poly.pdbx_strand_id
1 'polypeptide(L)'
;MPLPDTMFCAQQIHIPPELPDILKQFTKAAIRTQPADVLQWSAGYFSALSRGDPLPVKDRMEMPTATQKTDTGLTPGLLKILHKQCHHKQYVELTDLEQKWKNLCLPKEKFKALLQLDPCENRIKWINFLALGCSMLGGSLNTALKHLCEILTDDPEGGPARIPFKTFSYVYRYLAKLDSDVSSSETESYLASLKENIDTRRNGMIGLSDFFFPKRNLLENRENSEDVGH
;
A
#
# COMPACT_ATOMS: atom_id res chain seq x y z
N MET A 1 -12.67 48.00 -41.04
CA MET A 1 -12.34 46.68 -41.62
C MET A 1 -13.35 45.67 -41.12
N PRO A 2 -13.95 44.83 -41.98
CA PRO A 2 -14.69 43.68 -41.50
C PRO A 2 -13.69 42.69 -40.86
N LEU A 3 -14.13 41.98 -39.82
CA LEU A 3 -13.34 40.94 -39.15
C LEU A 3 -13.10 39.79 -40.15
N PRO A 4 -11.92 39.15 -40.16
CA PRO A 4 -11.67 38.03 -41.06
C PRO A 4 -12.64 36.88 -40.75
N ASP A 5 -13.30 36.36 -41.79
CA ASP A 5 -14.09 35.15 -41.71
C ASP A 5 -13.22 34.02 -41.14
N THR A 6 -13.60 33.50 -39.98
CA THR A 6 -13.00 32.30 -39.44
C THR A 6 -13.36 31.15 -40.39
N MET A 7 -12.41 30.73 -41.24
CA MET A 7 -12.58 29.67 -42.25
C MET A 7 -13.00 28.30 -41.68
N PHE A 8 -13.09 28.15 -40.36
CA PHE A 8 -13.48 26.93 -39.69
C PHE A 8 -14.87 27.10 -39.04
N CYS A 9 -15.89 26.49 -39.62
CA CYS A 9 -17.20 26.39 -38.96
C CYS A 9 -17.16 25.27 -37.91
N ALA A 10 -17.74 25.49 -36.73
CA ALA A 10 -17.82 24.49 -35.66
C ALA A 10 -18.43 23.14 -36.12
N GLN A 11 -19.27 23.16 -37.15
CA GLN A 11 -19.88 21.99 -37.80
C GLN A 11 -18.87 21.07 -38.52
N GLN A 12 -17.70 21.57 -38.89
CA GLN A 12 -16.62 20.80 -39.51
C GLN A 12 -15.77 20.03 -38.50
N ILE A 13 -15.86 20.41 -37.21
CA ILE A 13 -15.10 19.78 -36.13
C ILE A 13 -16.00 18.72 -35.48
N HIS A 14 -15.87 17.48 -35.92
CA HIS A 14 -16.58 16.35 -35.32
C HIS A 14 -15.91 15.94 -34.00
N ILE A 15 -16.50 16.35 -32.87
CA ILE A 15 -16.06 15.94 -31.53
C ILE A 15 -16.77 14.63 -31.15
N PRO A 16 -16.05 13.52 -30.92
CA PRO A 16 -16.66 12.29 -30.47
C PRO A 16 -17.42 12.49 -29.14
N PRO A 17 -18.65 11.96 -28.98
CA PRO A 17 -19.48 12.19 -27.80
C PRO A 17 -18.86 11.64 -26.50
N GLU A 18 -17.94 10.67 -26.59
CA GLU A 18 -17.25 10.06 -25.46
C GLU A 18 -16.07 10.91 -24.95
N LEU A 19 -15.49 11.76 -25.82
CA LEU A 19 -14.26 12.51 -25.52
C LEU A 19 -14.40 13.40 -24.26
N PRO A 20 -15.49 14.16 -24.05
CA PRO A 20 -15.65 14.97 -22.84
C PRO A 20 -15.61 14.15 -21.55
N ASP A 21 -16.20 12.95 -21.55
CA ASP A 21 -16.22 12.11 -20.35
C ASP A 21 -14.84 11.48 -20.09
N ILE A 22 -14.15 11.03 -21.13
CA ILE A 22 -12.76 10.53 -21.02
C ILE A 22 -11.86 11.59 -20.40
N LEU A 23 -11.90 12.83 -20.91
CA LEU A 23 -11.09 13.93 -20.39
C LEU A 23 -11.44 14.28 -18.93
N LYS A 24 -12.73 14.23 -18.58
CA LYS A 24 -13.22 14.45 -17.22
C LYS A 24 -12.74 13.37 -16.26
N GLN A 25 -12.82 12.09 -16.65
CA GLN A 25 -12.34 10.96 -15.84
C GLN A 25 -10.83 11.03 -15.65
N PHE A 26 -10.07 11.29 -16.72
CA PHE A 26 -8.62 11.49 -16.69
C PHE A 26 -8.23 12.63 -15.74
N THR A 27 -8.88 13.79 -15.86
CA THR A 27 -8.59 14.95 -15.01
C THR A 27 -8.88 14.66 -13.54
N LYS A 28 -10.00 14.00 -13.24
CA LYS A 28 -10.32 13.55 -11.86
C LYS A 28 -9.27 12.58 -11.32
N ALA A 29 -8.81 11.65 -12.16
CA ALA A 29 -7.79 10.68 -11.78
C ALA A 29 -6.43 11.34 -11.51
N ALA A 30 -6.03 12.31 -12.31
CA ALA A 30 -4.81 13.09 -12.12
C ALA A 30 -4.86 13.89 -10.81
N ILE A 31 -5.97 14.58 -10.55
CA ILE A 31 -6.19 15.34 -9.30
C ILE A 31 -6.10 14.43 -8.08
N ARG A 32 -6.69 13.22 -8.13
CA ARG A 32 -6.61 12.26 -7.02
C ARG A 32 -5.21 11.73 -6.78
N THR A 33 -4.49 11.44 -7.87
CA THR A 33 -3.22 10.71 -7.80
C THR A 33 -2.04 11.63 -7.50
N GLN A 34 -2.13 12.91 -7.90
CA GLN A 34 -1.06 13.90 -7.76
C GLN A 34 0.30 13.35 -8.27
N PRO A 35 0.38 12.87 -9.53
CA PRO A 35 1.60 12.28 -10.04
C PRO A 35 2.72 13.32 -10.12
N ALA A 36 3.95 12.93 -9.76
CA ALA A 36 5.12 13.80 -9.87
C ALA A 36 5.45 14.16 -11.33
N ASP A 37 5.16 13.25 -12.26
CA ASP A 37 5.26 13.46 -13.70
C ASP A 37 3.92 13.11 -14.36
N VAL A 38 3.18 14.14 -14.75
CA VAL A 38 1.86 13.99 -15.37
C VAL A 38 1.97 13.32 -16.73
N LEU A 39 3.01 13.57 -17.52
CA LEU A 39 3.14 13.02 -18.87
C LEU A 39 3.39 11.51 -18.82
N GLN A 40 4.35 11.08 -18.00
CA GLN A 40 4.64 9.66 -17.80
C GLN A 40 3.43 8.93 -17.20
N TRP A 41 2.80 9.51 -16.18
CA TRP A 41 1.60 8.93 -15.59
C TRP A 41 0.45 8.83 -16.60
N SER A 42 0.28 9.83 -17.47
CA SER A 42 -0.76 9.82 -18.52
C SER A 42 -0.55 8.67 -19.51
N ALA A 43 0.69 8.43 -19.93
CA ALA A 43 1.02 7.30 -20.79
C ALA A 43 0.65 5.97 -20.13
N GLY A 44 0.94 5.81 -18.84
CA GLY A 44 0.53 4.64 -18.04
C GLY A 44 -0.99 4.51 -17.90
N TYR A 45 -1.69 5.62 -17.63
CA TYR A 45 -3.14 5.67 -17.48
C TYR A 45 -3.87 5.23 -18.75
N PHE A 46 -3.55 5.84 -19.90
CA PHE A 46 -4.22 5.50 -21.16
C PHE A 46 -3.82 4.11 -21.66
N SER A 47 -2.59 3.66 -21.40
CA SER A 47 -2.19 2.27 -21.69
C SER A 47 -3.03 1.28 -20.91
N ALA A 48 -3.21 1.48 -19.59
CA ALA A 48 -4.06 0.63 -18.76
C ALA A 48 -5.53 0.68 -19.20
N LEU A 49 -6.05 1.89 -19.49
CA LEU A 49 -7.42 2.08 -19.96
C LEU A 49 -7.69 1.34 -21.26
N SER A 50 -6.76 1.40 -22.22
CA SER A 50 -6.90 0.72 -23.51
C SER A 50 -6.91 -0.82 -23.40
N ARG A 51 -6.29 -1.37 -22.35
CA ARG A 51 -6.19 -2.82 -22.10
C ARG A 51 -7.29 -3.35 -21.18
N GLY A 52 -8.08 -2.46 -20.57
CA GLY A 52 -9.04 -2.82 -19.52
C GLY A 52 -8.38 -3.18 -18.18
N ASP A 53 -7.12 -2.80 -17.99
CA ASP A 53 -6.39 -3.05 -16.75
C ASP A 53 -6.84 -2.08 -15.63
N PRO A 54 -6.68 -2.45 -14.34
CA PRO A 54 -6.94 -1.54 -13.24
C PRO A 54 -6.06 -0.27 -13.35
N LEU A 55 -6.71 0.88 -13.38
CA LEU A 55 -6.06 2.16 -13.62
C LEU A 55 -5.11 2.56 -12.48
N PRO A 56 -3.99 3.24 -12.76
CA PRO A 56 -3.02 3.69 -11.75
C PRO A 56 -3.52 4.94 -11.01
N VAL A 57 -4.69 4.83 -10.35
CA VAL A 57 -5.44 5.97 -9.79
C VAL A 57 -5.67 5.75 -8.30
N LYS A 58 -5.39 6.78 -7.49
CA LYS A 58 -5.72 6.73 -6.06
C LYS A 58 -7.24 6.83 -5.87
N ASP A 59 -7.78 6.07 -4.93
CA ASP A 59 -9.22 6.16 -4.58
C ASP A 59 -9.59 7.56 -4.08
N ARG A 60 -8.70 8.14 -3.28
CA ARG A 60 -8.82 9.47 -2.68
C ARG A 60 -7.47 10.20 -2.69
N MET A 61 -7.52 11.52 -2.61
CA MET A 61 -6.33 12.34 -2.39
C MET A 61 -5.79 12.08 -0.98
N GLU A 62 -4.52 11.72 -0.88
CA GLU A 62 -3.81 11.65 0.40
C GLU A 62 -3.23 13.03 0.70
N MET A 63 -3.53 13.58 1.89
CA MET A 63 -2.82 14.77 2.36
C MET A 63 -1.38 14.35 2.68
N PRO A 64 -0.36 15.09 2.21
CA PRO A 64 1.01 14.89 2.66
C PRO A 64 1.02 15.05 4.18
N THR A 65 1.13 13.96 4.93
CA THR A 65 1.23 14.05 6.38
C THR A 65 2.62 14.59 6.69
N ALA A 66 2.75 15.56 7.60
CA ALA A 66 4.03 16.21 7.92
C ALA A 66 5.16 15.23 8.35
N THR A 67 4.81 13.99 8.68
CA THR A 67 5.70 12.87 9.02
C THR A 67 6.20 12.07 7.80
N GLN A 68 5.59 12.22 6.62
CA GLN A 68 6.02 11.56 5.38
C GLN A 68 7.14 12.33 4.67
N LYS A 69 8.13 12.81 5.42
CA LYS A 69 9.42 13.23 4.86
C LYS A 69 10.22 12.00 4.42
N THR A 70 9.62 11.15 3.58
CA THR A 70 10.36 10.04 2.99
C THR A 70 10.90 10.52 1.65
N ASP A 71 12.22 10.51 1.52
CA ASP A 71 12.96 10.76 0.27
C ASP A 71 12.74 9.64 -0.78
N THR A 72 11.58 8.96 -0.71
CA THR A 72 11.25 7.79 -1.51
C THR A 72 10.19 8.08 -2.55
N GLY A 73 9.35 9.11 -2.32
CA GLY A 73 8.17 9.39 -3.14
C GLY A 73 7.07 8.31 -3.05
N LEU A 74 7.30 7.23 -2.30
CA LEU A 74 6.34 6.16 -2.08
C LEU A 74 5.35 6.59 -1.00
N THR A 75 4.06 6.33 -1.24
CA THR A 75 3.00 6.55 -0.25
C THR A 75 2.17 5.28 -0.07
N PRO A 76 1.47 5.11 1.07
CA PRO A 76 0.56 3.99 1.28
C PRO A 76 -0.46 3.84 0.12
N GLY A 77 -0.99 4.94 -0.38
CA GLY A 77 -1.93 4.96 -1.50
C GLY A 77 -1.33 4.47 -2.82
N LEU A 78 -0.04 4.72 -3.08
CA LEU A 78 0.65 4.16 -4.26
C LEU A 78 0.83 2.65 -4.12
N LEU A 79 1.18 2.14 -2.93
CA LEU A 79 1.20 0.70 -2.68
C LEU A 79 -0.20 0.06 -2.79
N LYS A 80 -1.25 0.77 -2.35
CA LYS A 80 -2.64 0.32 -2.50
C LYS A 80 -3.04 0.20 -3.97
N ILE A 81 -2.60 1.13 -4.82
CA ILE A 81 -2.79 1.01 -6.28
C ILE A 81 -2.09 -0.24 -6.82
N LEU A 82 -0.82 -0.47 -6.47
CA LEU A 82 -0.12 -1.68 -6.90
C LEU A 82 -0.82 -2.94 -6.39
N HIS A 83 -1.34 -2.92 -5.16
CA HIS A 83 -2.13 -4.02 -4.62
C HIS A 83 -3.37 -4.29 -5.47
N LYS A 84 -4.16 -3.27 -5.83
CA LYS A 84 -5.30 -3.46 -6.74
C LYS A 84 -4.88 -4.05 -8.08
N GLN A 85 -3.75 -3.62 -8.63
CA GLN A 85 -3.23 -4.11 -9.91
C GLN A 85 -2.66 -5.53 -9.87
N CYS A 86 -2.17 -5.99 -8.71
CA CYS A 86 -1.39 -7.23 -8.61
C CYS A 86 -1.97 -8.28 -7.65
N HIS A 87 -2.96 -7.96 -6.81
CA HIS A 87 -3.46 -8.87 -5.76
C HIS A 87 -4.02 -10.20 -6.28
N HIS A 88 -4.56 -10.21 -7.51
CA HIS A 88 -5.06 -11.41 -8.16
C HIS A 88 -3.94 -12.37 -8.60
N LYS A 89 -2.68 -11.92 -8.61
CA LYS A 89 -1.50 -12.73 -8.94
C LYS A 89 -0.75 -13.12 -7.67
N GLN A 90 -0.54 -14.43 -7.46
CA GLN A 90 0.32 -14.89 -6.38
C GLN A 90 1.79 -14.52 -6.61
N TYR A 91 2.22 -14.58 -7.87
CA TYR A 91 3.56 -14.21 -8.32
C TYR A 91 3.47 -13.19 -9.44
N VAL A 92 4.33 -12.18 -9.40
CA VAL A 92 4.41 -11.10 -10.40
C VAL A 92 5.79 -11.11 -11.02
N GLU A 93 5.85 -10.92 -12.34
CA GLU A 93 7.11 -10.77 -13.07
C GLU A 93 7.76 -9.42 -12.77
N LEU A 94 9.08 -9.41 -12.60
CA LEU A 94 9.80 -8.18 -12.24
C LEU A 94 9.67 -7.10 -13.32
N THR A 95 9.56 -7.50 -14.60
CA THR A 95 9.35 -6.59 -15.74
C THR A 95 7.98 -5.90 -15.71
N ASP A 96 6.91 -6.65 -15.47
CA ASP A 96 5.54 -6.11 -15.30
C ASP A 96 5.49 -5.18 -14.09
N LEU A 97 6.13 -5.59 -12.98
CA LEU A 97 6.16 -4.80 -11.76
C LEU A 97 6.98 -3.51 -11.92
N GLU A 98 8.12 -3.55 -12.59
CA GLU A 98 8.93 -2.35 -12.89
C GLU A 98 8.15 -1.37 -13.77
N GLN A 99 7.39 -1.87 -14.76
CA GLN A 99 6.53 -1.03 -15.59
C GLN A 99 5.43 -0.36 -14.76
N LYS A 100 4.73 -1.12 -13.91
CA LYS A 100 3.70 -0.56 -13.00
C LYS A 100 4.30 0.46 -12.03
N TRP A 101 5.48 0.18 -11.47
CA TRP A 101 6.22 1.11 -10.62
C TRP A 101 6.55 2.42 -11.33
N LYS A 102 7.05 2.32 -12.58
CA LYS A 102 7.34 3.49 -13.43
C LYS A 102 6.08 4.28 -13.78
N ASN A 103 4.95 3.61 -14.06
CA ASN A 103 3.69 4.28 -14.36
C ASN A 103 3.15 5.09 -13.17
N LEU A 104 3.57 4.77 -11.94
CA LEU A 104 3.30 5.56 -10.73
C LEU A 104 4.32 6.67 -10.48
N CYS A 105 5.26 6.87 -11.41
CA CYS A 105 6.33 7.87 -11.33
C CYS A 105 7.24 7.69 -10.10
N LEU A 106 7.41 6.44 -9.66
CA LEU A 106 8.30 6.11 -8.56
C LEU A 106 9.75 5.93 -9.05
N PRO A 107 10.77 6.33 -8.28
CA PRO A 107 12.18 6.20 -8.67
C PRO A 107 12.60 4.74 -8.87
N LYS A 108 13.37 4.45 -9.92
CA LYS A 108 13.86 3.10 -10.22
C LYS A 108 14.85 2.60 -9.18
N GLU A 109 15.58 3.51 -8.55
CA GLU A 109 16.58 3.22 -7.51
C GLU A 109 15.90 2.59 -6.30
N LYS A 110 14.71 3.07 -5.93
CA LYS A 110 13.92 2.52 -4.83
C LYS A 110 13.38 1.14 -5.17
N PHE A 111 12.94 0.92 -6.42
CA PHE A 111 12.57 -0.41 -6.89
C PHE A 111 13.73 -1.41 -6.78
N LYS A 112 14.93 -1.02 -7.24
CA LYS A 112 16.14 -1.83 -7.12
C LYS A 112 16.53 -2.10 -5.67
N ALA A 113 16.41 -1.11 -4.79
CA ALA A 113 16.69 -1.26 -3.36
C ALA A 113 15.76 -2.32 -2.72
N LEU A 114 14.47 -2.35 -3.09
CA LEU A 114 13.55 -3.39 -2.63
C LEU A 114 13.98 -4.79 -3.11
N LEU A 115 14.41 -4.92 -4.37
CA LEU A 115 14.87 -6.20 -4.91
C LEU A 115 16.22 -6.66 -4.32
N GLN A 116 17.03 -5.75 -3.78
CA GLN A 116 18.25 -6.12 -3.07
C GLN A 116 17.96 -6.76 -1.70
N LEU A 117 16.82 -6.43 -1.07
CA LEU A 117 16.42 -7.02 0.21
C LEU A 117 15.94 -8.47 0.07
N ASP A 118 15.32 -8.81 -1.06
CA ASP A 118 14.91 -10.18 -1.40
C ASP A 118 15.39 -10.52 -2.81
N PRO A 119 16.62 -11.05 -2.95
CA PRO A 119 17.18 -11.44 -4.24
C PRO A 119 16.31 -12.50 -4.91
N CYS A 120 15.56 -12.09 -5.94
CA CYS A 120 14.68 -12.95 -6.72
C CYS A 120 15.05 -12.90 -8.20
N GLU A 121 14.96 -14.03 -8.90
CA GLU A 121 15.46 -14.15 -10.27
C GLU A 121 14.57 -13.39 -11.28
N ASN A 122 13.32 -13.83 -11.46
CA ASN A 122 12.44 -13.29 -12.50
C ASN A 122 11.03 -12.96 -12.00
N ARG A 123 10.64 -13.54 -10.86
CA ARG A 123 9.31 -13.40 -10.28
C ARG A 123 9.42 -13.29 -8.76
N ILE A 124 8.57 -12.47 -8.17
CA ILE A 124 8.46 -12.30 -6.72
C ILE A 124 7.03 -12.62 -6.28
N LYS A 125 6.88 -13.19 -5.09
CA LYS A 125 5.56 -13.32 -4.45
C LYS A 125 5.01 -11.93 -4.19
N TRP A 126 3.81 -11.64 -4.66
CA TRP A 126 3.22 -10.29 -4.52
C TRP A 126 3.20 -9.82 -3.06
N ILE A 127 2.82 -10.71 -2.14
CA ILE A 127 2.76 -10.41 -0.71
C ILE A 127 4.13 -10.07 -0.10
N ASN A 128 5.22 -10.69 -0.60
CA ASN A 128 6.58 -10.39 -0.15
C ASN A 128 6.99 -8.99 -0.63
N PHE A 129 6.74 -8.68 -1.91
CA PHE A 129 7.03 -7.37 -2.46
C PHE A 129 6.23 -6.26 -1.75
N LEU A 130 4.94 -6.50 -1.48
CA LEU A 130 4.11 -5.57 -0.73
C LEU A 130 4.66 -5.33 0.67
N ALA A 131 5.12 -6.37 1.36
CA ALA A 131 5.72 -6.26 2.68
C ALA A 131 6.99 -5.39 2.65
N LEU A 132 7.88 -5.59 1.67
CA LEU A 132 9.07 -4.76 1.46
C LEU A 132 8.70 -3.30 1.16
N GLY A 133 7.67 -3.08 0.35
CA GLY A 133 7.14 -1.74 0.10
C GLY A 133 6.66 -1.06 1.39
N CYS A 134 5.95 -1.80 2.25
CA CYS A 134 5.49 -1.30 3.55
C CYS A 134 6.65 -1.01 4.51
N SER A 135 7.73 -1.81 4.49
CA SER A 135 8.92 -1.54 5.31
C SER A 135 9.71 -0.32 4.82
N MET A 136 9.59 0.08 3.55
CA MET A 136 10.20 1.32 3.07
C MET A 136 9.41 2.57 3.50
N LEU A 137 8.12 2.42 3.81
CA LEU A 137 7.28 3.51 4.31
C LEU A 137 7.46 3.77 5.81
N GLY A 138 7.76 2.72 6.59
CA GLY A 138 7.86 2.78 8.05
C GLY A 138 9.22 2.32 8.55
N GLY A 139 9.82 3.07 9.49
CA GLY A 139 11.15 2.74 10.03
C GLY A 139 11.20 1.55 11.00
N SER A 140 10.09 0.83 11.21
CA SER A 140 10.03 -0.35 12.08
C SER A 140 9.08 -1.41 11.54
N LEU A 141 9.28 -2.66 11.98
CA LEU A 141 8.44 -3.81 11.64
C LEU A 141 6.94 -3.57 11.94
N ASN A 142 6.63 -2.98 13.09
CA ASN A 142 5.24 -2.66 13.46
C ASN A 142 4.62 -1.61 12.54
N THR A 143 5.37 -0.58 12.16
CA THR A 143 4.87 0.43 11.22
C THR A 143 4.65 -0.15 9.82
N ALA A 144 5.52 -1.07 9.37
CA ALA A 144 5.33 -1.79 8.11
C ALA A 144 4.05 -2.64 8.14
N LEU A 145 3.84 -3.40 9.22
CA LEU A 145 2.62 -4.18 9.40
C LEU A 145 1.35 -3.33 9.47
N LYS A 146 1.42 -2.14 10.09
CA LYS A 146 0.29 -1.21 10.09
C LYS A 146 -0.11 -0.83 8.67
N HIS A 147 0.85 -0.42 7.84
CA HIS A 147 0.58 -0.10 6.43
C HIS A 147 0.05 -1.32 5.67
N LEU A 148 0.61 -2.50 5.92
CA LEU A 148 0.12 -3.74 5.31
C LEU A 148 -1.34 -4.00 5.65
N CYS A 149 -1.72 -3.91 6.94
CA CYS A 149 -3.10 -4.09 7.38
C CYS A 149 -4.05 -3.06 6.74
N GLU A 150 -3.65 -1.79 6.70
CA GLU A 150 -4.42 -0.71 6.05
C GLU A 150 -4.61 -0.91 4.54
N ILE A 151 -3.67 -1.60 3.87
CA ILE A 151 -3.74 -1.90 2.44
C ILE A 151 -4.57 -3.15 2.16
N LEU A 152 -4.43 -4.20 2.98
CA LEU A 152 -5.04 -5.52 2.78
C LEU A 152 -6.45 -5.66 3.37
N THR A 153 -6.85 -4.77 4.28
CA THR A 153 -8.13 -4.85 4.96
C THR A 153 -9.33 -4.64 4.03
N ASP A 154 -10.37 -5.45 4.25
CA ASP A 154 -11.70 -5.24 3.66
C ASP A 154 -12.59 -4.33 4.51
N ASP A 155 -12.17 -4.01 5.74
CA ASP A 155 -12.88 -3.06 6.60
C ASP A 155 -13.02 -1.68 5.92
N PRO A 156 -14.11 -0.94 6.21
CA PRO A 156 -14.25 0.42 5.72
C PRO A 156 -13.09 1.30 6.18
N GLU A 157 -12.78 2.31 5.37
CA GLU A 157 -11.70 3.24 5.64
C GLU A 157 -11.89 3.96 6.99
N GLY A 158 -10.86 3.98 7.85
CA GLY A 158 -10.96 4.44 9.24
C GLY A 158 -11.43 3.37 10.24
N GLY A 159 -11.71 2.16 9.76
CA GLY A 159 -12.01 0.98 10.58
C GLY A 159 -10.76 0.35 11.22
N PRO A 160 -10.93 -0.80 11.89
CA PRO A 160 -9.85 -1.44 12.66
C PRO A 160 -8.74 -2.10 11.81
N ALA A 161 -8.87 -2.05 10.48
CA ALA A 161 -7.95 -2.60 9.49
C ALA A 161 -7.60 -4.07 9.75
N ARG A 162 -8.62 -4.91 9.84
CA ARG A 162 -8.49 -6.32 10.22
C ARG A 162 -8.09 -7.17 9.01
N ILE A 163 -7.12 -8.05 9.23
CA ILE A 163 -6.67 -9.04 8.23
C ILE A 163 -6.60 -10.45 8.84
N PRO A 164 -6.62 -11.51 8.01
CA PRO A 164 -6.44 -12.87 8.53
C PRO A 164 -5.09 -13.04 9.24
N PHE A 165 -5.09 -13.65 10.42
CA PHE A 165 -3.86 -13.86 11.20
C PHE A 165 -2.81 -14.68 10.43
N LYS A 166 -3.25 -15.60 9.57
CA LYS A 166 -2.37 -16.38 8.69
C LYS A 166 -1.54 -15.49 7.75
N THR A 167 -2.14 -14.44 7.20
CA THR A 167 -1.46 -13.48 6.33
C THR A 167 -0.49 -12.62 7.14
N PHE A 168 -0.94 -12.11 8.28
CA PHE A 168 -0.12 -11.32 9.19
C PHE A 168 1.13 -12.08 9.66
N SER A 169 0.95 -13.30 10.18
CA SER A 169 2.05 -14.14 10.69
C SER A 169 3.06 -14.50 9.60
N TYR A 170 2.57 -14.76 8.37
CA TYR A 170 3.45 -14.98 7.23
C TYR A 170 4.33 -13.75 6.94
N VAL A 171 3.72 -12.56 6.87
CA VAL A 171 4.46 -11.32 6.55
C VAL A 171 5.39 -10.92 7.68
N TYR A 172 4.97 -11.05 8.94
CA TYR A 172 5.81 -10.78 10.10
C TYR A 172 7.06 -11.66 10.10
N ARG A 173 6.92 -12.98 9.92
CA ARG A 173 8.06 -13.90 9.79
C ARG A 173 8.97 -13.54 8.63
N TYR A 174 8.38 -13.15 7.50
CA TYR A 174 9.15 -12.78 6.32
C TYR A 174 10.00 -11.54 6.57
N LEU A 175 9.41 -10.46 7.11
CA LEU A 175 10.15 -9.22 7.41
C LEU A 175 11.15 -9.41 8.55
N ALA A 176 10.80 -10.16 9.60
CA ALA A 176 11.71 -10.47 10.71
C ALA A 176 12.95 -11.26 10.26
N LYS A 177 12.84 -12.11 9.24
CA LYS A 177 14.00 -12.81 8.66
C LYS A 177 14.98 -11.89 7.93
N LEU A 178 14.50 -10.75 7.45
CA LEU A 178 15.31 -9.76 6.76
C LEU A 178 15.95 -8.75 7.73
N ASP A 179 15.47 -8.72 8.97
CA ASP A 179 15.98 -7.87 10.05
C ASP A 179 17.03 -8.64 10.86
N SER A 180 18.27 -8.15 10.89
CA SER A 180 19.37 -8.79 11.62
C SER A 180 19.17 -8.76 13.13
N ASP A 181 18.33 -7.86 13.62
CA ASP A 181 18.18 -7.58 15.05
C ASP A 181 17.06 -8.42 15.68
N VAL A 182 16.29 -9.15 14.87
CA VAL A 182 15.15 -9.94 15.35
C VAL A 182 15.47 -11.44 15.30
N SER A 183 15.48 -12.09 16.46
CA SER A 183 15.69 -13.54 16.50
C SER A 183 14.44 -14.32 16.06
N SER A 184 14.65 -15.50 15.48
CA SER A 184 13.55 -16.41 15.13
C SER A 184 12.75 -16.85 16.37
N SER A 185 13.40 -16.96 17.54
CA SER A 185 12.75 -17.33 18.79
C SER A 185 11.81 -16.24 19.31
N GLU A 186 12.25 -14.97 19.28
CA GLU A 186 11.41 -13.82 19.63
C GLU A 186 10.22 -13.69 18.68
N THR A 187 10.45 -13.90 17.38
CA THR A 187 9.42 -13.86 16.35
C THR A 187 8.30 -14.85 16.64
N GLU A 188 8.65 -16.12 16.89
CA GLU A 188 7.68 -17.17 17.18
C GLU A 188 6.99 -16.97 18.53
N SER A 189 7.72 -16.51 19.55
CA SER A 189 7.13 -16.23 20.88
C SER A 189 6.10 -15.11 20.80
N TYR A 190 6.43 -14.04 20.07
CA TYR A 190 5.52 -12.92 19.83
C TYR A 190 4.26 -13.37 19.07
N LEU A 191 4.43 -14.11 17.97
CA LEU A 191 3.30 -14.64 17.19
C LEU A 191 2.44 -15.61 17.99
N ALA A 192 3.02 -16.45 18.86
CA ALA A 192 2.26 -17.33 19.74
C ALA A 192 1.40 -16.53 20.73
N SER A 193 1.98 -15.49 21.35
CA SER A 193 1.24 -14.61 22.27
C SER A 193 0.09 -13.88 21.58
N LEU A 194 0.30 -13.41 20.34
CA LEU A 194 -0.75 -12.78 19.55
C LEU A 194 -1.83 -13.78 19.15
N LYS A 195 -1.44 -14.99 18.76
CA LYS A 195 -2.38 -16.03 18.36
C LYS A 195 -3.31 -16.42 19.51
N GLU A 196 -2.78 -16.58 20.73
CA GLU A 196 -3.59 -16.86 21.92
C GLU A 196 -4.62 -15.75 22.20
N ASN A 197 -4.19 -14.48 22.07
CA ASN A 197 -5.08 -13.32 22.20
C ASN A 197 -6.17 -13.24 21.11
N ILE A 198 -5.94 -13.81 19.93
CA ILE A 198 -6.90 -13.85 18.82
C ILE A 198 -7.85 -15.04 18.95
N ASP A 199 -7.33 -16.21 19.31
CA ASP A 199 -8.11 -17.43 19.48
C ASP A 199 -9.15 -17.28 20.61
N THR A 200 -8.82 -16.55 21.68
CA THR A 200 -9.78 -16.18 22.73
C THR A 200 -10.97 -15.36 22.21
N ARG A 201 -10.79 -14.57 21.15
CA ARG A 201 -11.85 -13.75 20.52
C ARG A 201 -12.61 -14.48 19.42
N ARG A 202 -12.15 -15.68 19.01
CA ARG A 202 -12.75 -16.54 17.96
C ARG A 202 -13.03 -15.85 16.62
N ASN A 203 -12.32 -14.77 16.30
CA ASN A 203 -12.52 -14.05 15.04
C ASN A 203 -11.50 -14.44 13.96
N GLY A 204 -10.35 -15.05 14.31
CA GLY A 204 -9.28 -15.41 13.38
C GLY A 204 -8.61 -14.22 12.66
N MET A 205 -8.96 -13.00 13.08
CA MET A 205 -8.61 -11.74 12.42
C MET A 205 -7.82 -10.86 13.39
N ILE A 206 -6.74 -10.28 12.90
CA ILE A 206 -5.89 -9.36 13.65
C ILE A 206 -6.08 -7.94 13.15
N GLY A 207 -6.25 -6.98 14.06
CA GLY A 207 -6.33 -5.55 13.74
C GLY A 207 -5.17 -4.75 14.35
N LEU A 208 -5.10 -3.46 14.04
CA LEU A 208 -4.02 -2.59 14.52
C LEU A 208 -3.90 -2.58 16.05
N SER A 209 -5.03 -2.56 16.76
CA SER A 209 -5.05 -2.52 18.22
C SER A 209 -4.38 -3.71 18.90
N ASP A 210 -4.25 -4.84 18.21
CA ASP A 210 -3.74 -6.08 18.79
C ASP A 210 -2.20 -6.12 18.88
N PHE A 211 -1.51 -5.38 18.01
CA PHE A 211 -0.03 -5.38 17.96
C PHE A 211 0.60 -4.00 18.19
N PHE A 212 -0.14 -2.90 17.99
CA PHE A 212 0.36 -1.55 18.26
C PHE A 212 0.30 -1.16 19.74
N PHE A 213 -0.61 -1.79 20.49
CA PHE A 213 -0.72 -1.62 21.94
C PHE A 213 -0.61 -3.00 22.58
N PRO A 214 0.60 -3.57 22.72
CA PRO A 214 0.79 -4.66 23.66
C PRO A 214 0.24 -4.16 25.00
N LYS A 215 -0.82 -4.80 25.49
CA LYS A 215 -1.50 -4.42 26.72
C LYS A 215 -0.44 -4.15 27.80
N ARG A 216 -0.40 -2.90 28.26
CA ARG A 216 -0.01 -2.50 29.61
C ARG A 216 -0.93 -3.27 30.58
N ASN A 217 -0.71 -4.57 30.80
CA ASN A 217 -1.46 -5.39 31.76
C ASN A 217 -0.58 -6.51 32.33
N LEU A 218 0.67 -6.18 32.66
CA LEU A 218 1.52 -7.04 33.49
C LEU A 218 2.14 -6.31 34.69
N LEU A 219 1.80 -5.03 34.93
CA LEU A 219 2.33 -4.27 36.06
C LEU A 219 1.27 -3.73 37.03
N GLU A 220 -0.01 -3.55 36.63
CA GLU A 220 -1.04 -3.04 37.57
C GLU A 220 -1.72 -4.12 38.43
N ASN A 221 -1.43 -5.41 38.22
CA ASN A 221 -1.98 -6.49 39.05
C ASN A 221 -1.01 -7.04 40.11
N ARG A 222 0.17 -6.42 40.30
CA ARG A 222 1.09 -6.78 41.40
C ARG A 222 1.11 -5.78 42.56
N GLU A 223 0.65 -4.55 42.36
CA GLU A 223 0.64 -3.52 43.42
C GLU A 223 -0.65 -3.52 44.26
N ASN A 224 -1.68 -4.32 43.91
CA ASN A 224 -2.94 -4.41 44.66
C ASN A 224 -3.09 -5.70 45.50
N SER A 225 -2.02 -6.49 45.67
CA SER A 225 -2.04 -7.73 46.48
C SER A 225 -1.11 -7.70 47.69
N GLU A 226 -0.39 -6.60 47.92
CA GLU A 226 0.52 -6.42 49.05
C GLU A 226 0.16 -5.15 49.85
N ASP A 227 -1.11 -4.97 50.24
CA ASP A 227 -1.37 -4.20 51.45
C ASP A 227 -2.73 -4.50 52.10
N VAL A 228 -2.68 -4.57 53.44
CA VAL A 228 -3.79 -4.65 54.41
C VAL A 228 -4.48 -6.01 54.56
N GLY A 229 -3.70 -6.97 55.02
CA GLY A 229 -4.18 -8.01 55.94
C GLY A 229 -3.17 -8.21 57.05
N HIS A 230 -3.23 -7.39 58.11
CA HIS A 230 -2.90 -7.69 59.53
C HIS A 230 -3.35 -6.52 60.41
#